data_AF-A0A1H7LD39-F1
#
_entry.id   AF-A0A1H7LD39-F1
#
_cell.length_a   1.000
_cell.length_b   1.000
_cell.length_c   1.000
_cell.angle_alpha   90.00
_cell.angle_beta   90.00
_cell.angle_gamma   90.00
#
_symmetry.space_group_name_H-M   'P 1'
#
loop_
_entity.id
_entity.type
_entity.pdbx_description
1 polymer ?
#
loop_
_entity_poly.entity_id
_entity_poly.type
_entity_poly.pdbx_seq_one_letter_code
_entity_poly.pdbx_strand_id
1 'polypeptide(L)' 'MSSKKMGRPKSDKPKSKTIEIRVDDEIMNKLDFSAEKLSTNRSDIVRKGIEKIYDELQK' A
#
# COMPACT_ATOMS: atom_id res chain seq x y z
N MET A 1 41.37 7.92 11.55
CA MET A 1 40.33 6.88 11.49
C MET A 1 39.04 7.53 11.01
N SER A 2 38.74 7.44 9.71
CA SER A 2 37.55 8.08 9.14
C SER A 2 36.32 7.27 9.54
N SER A 3 35.45 7.86 10.35
CA SER A 3 34.14 7.32 10.70
C SER A 3 33.34 7.08 9.41
N LYS A 4 33.11 5.80 9.07
CA LYS A 4 32.21 5.41 7.98
C LYS A 4 30.84 6.02 8.29
N LYS A 5 30.36 6.94 7.45
CA LYS A 5 28.98 7.43 7.53
C LYS A 5 28.06 6.22 7.42
N MET A 6 27.42 5.84 8.53
CA MET A 6 26.47 4.73 8.54
C MET A 6 25.36 5.08 7.53
N GLY A 7 25.24 4.28 6.47
CA GLY A 7 24.17 4.45 5.49
C GLY A 7 22.79 4.22 6.11
N ARG A 8 21.73 4.52 5.37
CA ARG A 8 20.35 4.24 5.81
C ARG A 8 20.26 2.75 6.19
N PRO A 9 19.77 2.40 7.40
CA PRO A 9 19.66 1.01 7.82
C PRO A 9 18.88 0.21 6.78
N LYS A 10 19.34 -1.02 6.51
CA LYS A 10 18.66 -1.92 5.57
C LYS A 10 17.27 -2.19 6.14
N SER A 11 16.25 -1.63 5.51
CA SER A 11 14.87 -1.93 5.82
C SER A 11 14.54 -3.28 5.18
N ASP A 12 14.15 -4.28 5.96
CA ASP A 12 13.89 -5.64 5.46
C ASP A 12 12.68 -5.73 4.51
N LYS A 13 11.75 -4.78 4.60
CA LYS A 13 10.56 -4.70 3.73
C LYS A 13 10.39 -3.30 3.16
N PRO A 14 11.24 -2.88 2.20
CA PRO A 14 11.04 -1.62 1.54
C PRO A 14 9.75 -1.71 0.70
N LYS A 15 8.89 -0.70 0.79
CA LYS A 15 7.74 -0.51 -0.12
C LYS A 15 8.26 -0.04 -1.48
N SER A 16 9.04 -0.89 -2.15
CA SER A 16 9.79 -0.54 -3.38
C SER A 16 9.00 -0.80 -4.67
N LYS A 17 7.90 -1.55 -4.60
CA LYS A 17 7.06 -1.86 -5.76
C LYS A 17 5.87 -0.91 -5.83
N THR A 18 5.72 -0.25 -6.97
CA THR A 18 4.52 0.53 -7.33
C THR A 18 3.62 -0.35 -8.18
N ILE A 19 2.31 -0.29 -7.93
CA ILE A 19 1.31 -0.97 -8.73
C ILE A 19 0.54 0.11 -9.50
N GLU A 20 0.61 0.06 -10.83
CA GLU A 20 -0.18 0.90 -11.72
C GLU A 20 -1.30 0.05 -12.31
N ILE A 21 -2.55 0.48 -12.12
CA ILE A 21 -3.74 -0.26 -12.54
C ILE A 21 -4.66 0.72 -13.25
N ARG A 22 -5.23 0.30 -14.37
CA ARG A 22 -6.33 1.03 -15.00
C ARG A 22 -7.61 0.69 -14.25
N VAL A 23 -8.32 1.73 -13.83
CA VAL A 23 -9.58 1.64 -13.10
C VAL A 23 -10.55 2.67 -13.68
N ASP A 24 -11.83 2.34 -13.63
CA ASP A 24 -12.90 3.24 -14.03
C ASP A 24 -13.16 4.31 -12.96
N ASP A 25 -13.80 5.41 -13.35
CA ASP A 25 -14.13 6.52 -12.44
C ASP A 25 -15.01 6.08 -11.27
N GLU A 26 -15.91 5.11 -11.49
CA GLU A 26 -16.73 4.55 -10.42
C GLU A 26 -15.90 3.84 -9.34
N ILE A 27 -14.83 3.13 -9.75
CA ILE A 27 -13.93 2.44 -8.84
C ILE A 27 -13.11 3.47 -8.07
N MET A 28 -12.63 4.52 -8.74
CA MET A 28 -11.94 5.63 -8.09
C MET A 28 -12.81 6.31 -7.03
N ASN A 29 -14.08 6.60 -7.35
CA ASN A 29 -15.03 7.19 -6.41
C ASN A 29 -15.28 6.29 -5.18
N LYS A 30 -15.43 4.98 -5.39
CA LYS A 30 -15.57 4.02 -4.27
C LYS A 30 -14.32 3.98 -3.39
N LEU A 31 -13.14 4.09 -4.01
CA LEU A 31 -11.85 4.08 -3.31
C LEU A 31 -11.68 5.36 -2.48
N ASP A 32 -12.06 6.51 -3.03
CA ASP A 32 -12.09 7.80 -2.32
C ASP A 32 -13.09 7.84 -1.18
N PHE A 33 -14.32 7.40 -1.42
CA PHE A 33 -15.33 7.28 -0.37
C PHE A 33 -14.86 6.39 0.78
N SER A 34 -14.21 5.27 0.45
CA SER A 34 -13.64 4.37 1.45
C SER A 34 -12.49 5.04 2.20
N ALA A 35 -11.64 5.81 1.51
CA ALA A 35 -10.51 6.54 2.09
C ALA A 35 -10.96 7.57 3.12
N GLU A 36 -11.96 8.37 2.77
CA GLU A 36 -12.56 9.36 3.67
C GLU A 36 -13.20 8.69 4.88
N LYS A 37 -14.02 7.65 4.65
CA LYS A 37 -14.75 6.97 5.73
C LYS A 37 -13.83 6.28 6.73
N LEU A 38 -12.70 5.74 6.27
CA LEU A 38 -11.70 5.10 7.11
C LEU A 38 -10.61 6.08 7.60
N SER A 39 -10.63 7.35 7.17
CA SER A 39 -9.57 8.35 7.41
C SER A 39 -8.17 7.80 7.11
N THR A 40 -8.05 7.05 6.02
CA THR A 40 -6.81 6.39 5.59
C THR A 40 -6.46 6.77 4.16
N ASN A 41 -5.25 6.44 3.74
CA ASN A 41 -4.81 6.78 2.39
C ASN A 41 -5.31 5.73 1.37
N ARG A 42 -5.48 6.14 0.11
CA ARG A 42 -5.90 5.25 -1.00
C ARG A 42 -5.06 3.98 -1.06
N SER A 43 -3.74 4.11 -0.91
CA SER A 43 -2.82 2.97 -0.92
C SER A 43 -3.04 1.99 0.24
N ASP A 44 -3.49 2.45 1.40
CA ASP A 44 -3.74 1.56 2.55
C ASP A 44 -5.02 0.76 2.36
N ILE A 45 -6.02 1.33 1.69
CA ILE A 45 -7.24 0.62 1.31
C ILE A 45 -6.94 -0.46 0.28
N VAL A 46 -6.15 -0.15 -0.74
CA VAL A 46 -5.73 -1.15 -1.73
C VAL A 46 -4.98 -2.30 -1.06
N ARG A 47 -4.07 -2.02 -0.13
CA ARG A 47 -3.36 -3.07 0.64
C ARG A 47 -4.30 -3.92 1.46
N LYS A 48 -5.19 -3.30 2.25
CA LYS A 48 -6.21 -4.01 3.05
C LYS A 48 -7.14 -4.85 2.18
N GLY A 49 -7.51 -4.36 1.00
CA GLY A 49 -8.33 -5.09 0.04
C GLY A 49 -7.63 -6.34 -0.45
N ILE A 50 -6.34 -6.23 -0.82
CA ILE A 50 -5.52 -7.38 -1.25
C ILE A 50 -5.38 -8.40 -0.13
N GLU A 51 -5.08 -7.97 1.10
CA GLU A 51 -4.96 -8.85 2.27
C GLU A 51 -6.26 -9.62 2.51
N LYS A 52 -7.42 -8.94 2.51
CA LYS A 52 -8.72 -9.60 2.70
C LYS A 52 -9.02 -10.66 1.64
N ILE A 53 -8.81 -10.34 0.36
CA ILE A 53 -9.04 -11.28 -0.73
C ILE A 53 -8.06 -12.46 -0.63
N TYR A 54 -6.81 -12.20 -0.26
CA TYR A 54 -5.81 -13.25 -0.06
C TYR A 54 -6.20 -14.19 1.09
N ASP A 55 -6.64 -13.63 2.22
CA ASP A 55 -7.11 -14.40 3.37
C ASP A 55 -8.36 -15.22 3.05
N GLU A 56 -9.30 -14.66 2.26
CA GLU A 56 -10.49 -15.38 1.78
C GLU A 56 -10.12 -16.54 0.85
N LEU A 57 -9.10 -16.38 0.00
CA LEU A 57 -8.63 -17.42 -0.93
C LEU A 57 -7.77 -18.49 -0.27
N GLN A 58 -7.17 -18.21 0.90
CA GLN A 58 -6.42 -19.20 1.69
C GLN A 58 -7.31 -20.12 2.55
N LYS A 59 -8.62 -19.90 2.54
CA LYS A 59 -9.60 -20.63 3.33
C LYS A 59 -10.09 -21.89 2.61
#